data_AF-A0A6P0Y4G1-F1
#
_entry.id   AF-A0A6P0Y4G1-F1
#
_cell.length_a   1.000
_cell.length_b   1.000
_cell.length_c   1.000
_cell.angle_alpha   90.00
_cell.angle_beta   90.00
_cell.angle_gamma   90.00
#
_symmetry.space_group_name_H-M   'P 1'
#
loop_
_entity.id
_entity.type
_entity.pdbx_description
1 polymer ?
#
loop_
_entity_poly.entity_id
_entity_poly.type
_entity_poly.pdbx_seq_one_letter_code
_entity_poly.pdbx_strand_id
1 'polypeptide(L)' 'SGEWYLSCRGERPFAPTNEFTPTLTPKTTEVVGVDLGIKTLATLSTGEVFESIKPYKKAQNRLARITKTTE' A
#
# COMPACT_ATOMS: atom_id res chain seq x y z
N SER A 1 -32.37 3.68 -17.58
CA SER A 1 -31.09 3.28 -18.20
C SER A 1 -30.15 2.85 -17.10
N GLY A 2 -29.54 1.66 -17.19
CA GLY A 2 -28.62 1.14 -16.17
C GLY A 2 -27.17 1.51 -16.47
N GLU A 3 -26.32 1.44 -15.45
CA GLU A 3 -24.86 1.58 -15.59
C GLU A 3 -24.25 0.24 -16.01
N TRP A 4 -23.37 0.25 -17.01
CA TRP A 4 -22.70 -0.93 -17.53
C TRP A 4 -21.21 -0.88 -17.20
N TYR A 5 -20.67 -2.00 -16.73
CA TYR A 5 -19.25 -2.15 -16.43
C TYR A 5 -18.65 -3.34 -17.21
N LEU A 6 -17.44 -3.16 -17.74
CA LEU A 6 -16.62 -4.21 -18.34
C LEU A 6 -15.27 -4.26 -17.62
N SER A 7 -14.90 -5.43 -17.12
CA SER A 7 -13.58 -5.68 -16.53
C SER A 7 -12.78 -6.59 -17.45
N CYS A 8 -11.66 -6.10 -17.98
CA CYS A 8 -10.72 -6.88 -18.76
C CYS A 8 -9.41 -7.07 -17.98
N ARG A 9 -8.90 -8.31 -17.96
CA ARG A 9 -7.60 -8.64 -17.38
C ARG A 9 -6.61 -8.88 -18.51
N GLY A 10 -5.63 -7.98 -18.64
CA GLY A 10 -4.49 -8.17 -19.53
C GLY A 10 -3.29 -8.65 -18.73
N GLU A 11 -2.61 -9.68 -19.22
CA GLU A 11 -1.26 -9.98 -18.77
C GLU A 11 -0.31 -9.00 -19.44
N ARG A 12 0.66 -8.45 -18.69
CA ARG A 12 1.69 -7.64 -19.34
C ARG A 12 2.62 -8.59 -20.08
N PRO A 13 2.73 -8.52 -21.43
CA PRO A 13 3.82 -9.18 -22.11
C PRO A 13 5.13 -8.59 -21.56
N PHE A 14 6.15 -9.43 -21.41
CA PHE A 14 7.50 -8.98 -21.09
C PHE A 14 8.01 -8.15 -22.28
N ALA A 15 7.69 -6.86 -22.28
CA ALA A 15 8.33 -5.88 -23.12
C ALA A 15 9.66 -5.50 -22.44
N PRO A 16 10.82 -5.57 -23.12
CA PRO A 16 11.98 -4.84 -22.66
C PRO A 16 11.58 -3.35 -22.67
N THR A 17 11.24 -2.83 -21.50
CA THR A 17 10.54 -1.57 -21.32
C THR A 17 11.41 -0.40 -21.77
N ASN A 18 10.99 0.25 -22.85
CA ASN A 18 11.32 1.64 -23.09
C ASN A 18 10.69 2.46 -21.94
N GLU A 19 11.56 2.90 -21.02
CA GLU A 19 11.45 4.10 -20.19
C GLU A 19 10.60 4.07 -18.91
N PHE A 20 10.58 2.97 -18.15
CA PHE A 20 10.47 3.11 -16.69
C PHE A 20 11.88 3.13 -16.10
N THR A 21 12.52 4.30 -16.08
CA THR A 21 13.74 4.53 -15.31
C THR A 21 13.31 4.89 -13.89
N PRO A 22 13.44 3.98 -12.90
CA PRO A 22 13.14 4.34 -11.52
C PRO A 22 14.06 5.49 -11.12
N THR A 23 13.47 6.60 -10.66
CA THR A 23 14.26 7.68 -10.07
C THR A 23 14.97 7.13 -8.85
N LEU A 24 16.30 7.01 -8.94
CA LEU A 24 17.11 6.55 -7.83
C LEU A 24 17.09 7.61 -6.74
N THR A 25 16.56 7.26 -5.57
CA THR A 25 16.76 8.08 -4.38
C THR A 25 18.19 7.90 -3.88
N PRO A 26 18.88 8.99 -3.50
CA PRO A 26 20.22 8.88 -2.94
C PRO A 26 20.17 8.07 -1.64
N LYS A 27 21.03 7.05 -1.54
CA LYS A 27 21.19 6.28 -0.31
C LYS A 27 21.92 7.12 0.72
N THR A 28 21.34 7.26 1.91
CA THR A 28 21.96 7.95 3.05
C THR A 28 22.83 7.01 3.90
N THR A 29 22.67 5.70 3.75
CA THR A 29 23.42 4.66 4.48
C THR A 29 23.55 3.39 3.64
N GLU A 30 24.64 2.65 3.78
CA GLU A 30 24.89 1.42 3.01
C GLU A 30 24.00 0.25 3.47
N VAL A 31 23.82 0.10 4.79
CA VAL A 31 23.01 -0.96 5.40
C VAL A 31 22.25 -0.42 6.62
N VAL A 32 20.97 -0.76 6.74
CA VAL A 32 20.14 -0.47 7.93
C VAL A 32 19.37 -1.72 8.34
N GLY A 33 19.25 -1.95 9.64
CA GLY A 33 18.32 -2.95 10.19
C GLY A 33 16.90 -2.38 10.18
N VAL A 34 15.91 -3.23 9.89
CA VAL A 34 14.49 -2.84 9.84
C VAL A 34 13.68 -3.75 10.75
N ASP A 35 13.02 -3.16 11.75
CA ASP A 35 12.04 -3.84 12.61
C ASP A 35 10.62 -3.47 12.17
N LEU A 36 9.80 -4.47 11.80
CA LEU A 36 8.44 -4.26 11.29
C LEU A 36 7.40 -4.48 12.39
N GLY A 37 6.45 -3.55 12.51
CA GLY A 37 5.49 -3.55 13.61
C GLY A 37 4.03 -3.35 13.20
N ILE A 38 3.13 -3.59 14.17
CA ILE A 38 1.69 -3.30 14.05
C ILE A 38 1.39 -1.87 14.51
N LYS A 39 2.09 -1.38 15.55
CA LYS A 39 1.89 -0.04 16.10
C LYS A 39 2.46 1.02 15.16
N THR A 40 3.71 0.82 14.76
CA THR A 40 4.50 1.57 13.77
C THR A 40 4.81 0.62 12.62
N LEU A 41 4.84 1.11 11.37
CA LEU A 41 5.10 0.30 10.20
C LEU A 41 6.52 -0.29 10.23
N ALA A 42 7.50 0.57 10.49
CA ALA A 42 8.90 0.19 10.56
C ALA A 42 9.68 1.10 11.51
N THR A 43 10.65 0.53 12.21
CA THR A 43 11.69 1.28 12.92
C THR A 43 13.04 0.87 12.34
N LEU A 44 13.82 1.85 11.88
CA LEU A 44 15.16 1.60 11.36
C LEU A 44 16.16 1.63 12.51
N SER A 45 17.27 0.89 12.36
CA SER A 45 18.40 0.96 13.30
C SER A 45 19.01 2.36 13.44
N THR A 46 18.73 3.26 12.49
CA THR A 46 19.10 4.68 12.54
C THR A 46 18.23 5.49 13.52
N GLY A 47 17.16 4.90 14.06
CA GLY A 47 16.19 5.57 14.93
C GLY A 47 14.99 6.18 14.19
N GLU A 48 14.97 6.12 12.85
CA GLU A 48 13.85 6.61 12.05
C GLU A 48 12.62 5.69 12.22
N VAL A 49 11.46 6.30 12.45
CA VAL A 49 10.19 5.59 12.69
C VAL A 49 9.19 5.94 11.59
N PHE A 50 8.71 4.91 10.90
CA PHE A 50 7.63 5.00 9.94
C PHE A 50 6.32 4.64 10.61
N GLU A 51 5.37 5.58 10.64
CA GLU A 51 4.07 5.36 11.24
C GLU A 51 3.22 4.37 10.44
N SER A 52 2.42 3.57 11.15
CA SER A 52 1.51 2.64 10.51
C SER A 52 0.27 3.39 10.03
N ILE A 53 0.04 3.36 8.71
CA ILE A 53 -1.28 3.66 8.17
C ILE A 53 -2.22 2.54 8.63
N LYS A 54 -3.23 2.87 9.45
CA LYS A 54 -4.19 1.90 10.01
C LYS A 54 -5.53 1.93 9.25
N PRO A 55 -5.58 1.75 7.91
CA PRO A 55 -6.82 1.91 7.15
C PRO A 55 -7.81 0.80 7.46
N TYR A 56 -7.33 -0.38 7.85
CA TYR A 56 -8.16 -1.55 8.13
C TYR A 56 -9.23 -1.26 9.19
N LYS A 57 -8.84 -0.72 10.36
CA LYS A 57 -9.80 -0.42 11.44
C LYS A 57 -10.88 0.57 10.98
N LYS A 58 -10.50 1.59 10.20
CA LYS A 58 -11.45 2.57 9.65
C LYS A 58 -12.42 1.92 8.66
N ALA A 59 -11.91 1.09 7.75
CA ALA A 59 -12.73 0.38 6.78
C ALA A 59 -13.67 -0.63 7.47
N GLN A 60 -13.16 -1.39 8.44
CA GLN A 60 -13.93 -2.34 9.23
C GLN A 60 -15.06 -1.65 10.00
N ASN A 61 -14.80 -0.53 10.67
CA ASN A 61 -15.82 0.24 11.37
C ASN A 61 -16.89 0.79 10.41
N ARG A 62 -16.47 1.26 9.23
CA ARG A 62 -17.40 1.73 8.18
C ARG A 62 -18.29 0.59 7.70
N LEU A 63 -17.72 -0.57 7.42
CA LEU A 63 -18.47 -1.76 7.01
C LEU A 63 -19.50 -2.15 8.06
N ALA A 64 -19.06 -2.29 9.33
CA ALA A 64 -19.94 -2.67 10.43
C ALA A 64 -21.11 -1.70 10.65
N ARG A 65 -20.91 -0.39 10.42
CA ARG A 65 -21.99 0.59 10.48
C ARG A 65 -22.99 0.41 9.35
N ILE A 66 -22.52 0.25 8.12
CA ILE A 66 -23.40 0.13 6.94
C ILE A 66 -24.23 -1.16 7.02
N THR A 67 -23.60 -2.27 7.40
CA THR A 67 -24.29 -3.56 7.50
C THR A 67 -25.38 -3.55 8.58
N LYS A 68 -25.16 -2.89 9.72
CA LYS A 68 -26.16 -2.74 10.78
C LYS A 68 -27.37 -1.86 10.41
N THR A 69 -27.22 -0.94 9.46
CA THR A 69 -28.34 -0.08 9.01
C THR A 69 -29.19 -0.77 7.94
N THR A 70 -28.74 -1.93 7.45
CA THR A 70 -29.42 -2.70 6.39
C THR A 70 -30.24 -3.87 6.96
N GLU A 71 -30.39 -3.95 8.29
CA GLU A 71 -31.23 -4.93 9.01
C GLU A 71 -32.52 -4.27 9.54
#